data_AF-A0A382FA73-F1
#
_entry.id   AF-A0A382FA73-F1
#
_cell.length_a   1.000
_cell.length_b   1.000
_cell.length_c   1.000
_cell.angle_alpha   90.00
_cell.angle_beta   90.00
_cell.angle_gamma   90.00
#
_symmetry.space_group_name_H-M   'P 1'
#
loop_
_entity.id
_entity.type
_entity.pdbx_description
1 polymer ?
#
loop_
_entity_poly.entity_id
_entity_poly.type
_entity_poly.pdbx_seq_one_letter_code
_entity_poly.pdbx_strand_id
1 'polypeptide(L)'
;MIEFKKLFIITITLLFYISMVFPQGDPPYWGTIFIDGDIITGNDPSTFISAPYTGQGMRTMFDRRVNNWITVNAYLFNATFDDSLSCEIQVNPEFGSSENALIEAETYGVEIGRLPTCLRNDVETVWIHLGTEPFGGGNNNLLIHTGMAADYISDGILEETLIHEASHTSLDAYHASSTGWLNAQSLDNNFISNYAQDNPDREDIAESFLVYLAVQYRSDRISQETSQTITQTIPNRIEYFNDQSFNMYPVEAILSTDRDVIPLQYVLHQN
;
A
#
# COMPACT_ATOMS: atom_id res chain seq x y z
N MET A 1 -56.11 -42.03 -48.77
CA MET A 1 -55.33 -42.17 -47.53
C MET A 1 -53.90 -41.72 -47.82
N ILE A 2 -53.61 -40.41 -47.74
CA ILE A 2 -52.25 -39.85 -47.81
C ILE A 2 -52.25 -38.63 -46.88
N GLU A 3 -51.63 -38.77 -45.71
CA GLU A 3 -51.38 -37.68 -44.76
C GLU A 3 -50.18 -36.85 -45.25
N PHE A 4 -50.35 -35.53 -45.37
CA PHE A 4 -49.24 -34.59 -45.50
C PHE A 4 -48.80 -34.14 -44.10
N LYS A 5 -47.70 -34.70 -43.59
CA LYS A 5 -47.02 -34.16 -42.40
C LYS A 5 -46.27 -32.88 -42.80
N LYS A 6 -46.68 -31.74 -42.24
CA LYS A 6 -45.93 -30.47 -42.34
C LYS A 6 -44.66 -30.59 -41.49
N LEU A 7 -43.51 -30.54 -42.14
CA LEU A 7 -42.20 -30.48 -41.49
C LEU A 7 -41.94 -29.02 -41.06
N PHE A 8 -41.90 -28.76 -39.76
CA PHE A 8 -41.56 -27.45 -39.20
C PHE A 8 -40.04 -27.41 -38.98
N ILE A 9 -39.31 -26.65 -39.79
CA ILE A 9 -37.86 -26.46 -39.64
C ILE A 9 -37.67 -25.25 -38.72
N ILE A 10 -37.30 -25.51 -37.46
CA ILE A 10 -36.89 -24.47 -36.51
C ILE A 10 -35.41 -24.17 -36.80
N THR A 11 -35.14 -23.00 -37.37
CA THR A 11 -33.76 -22.52 -37.59
C THR A 11 -33.28 -21.90 -36.28
N ILE A 12 -32.47 -22.63 -35.51
CA ILE A 12 -31.78 -22.09 -34.33
C ILE A 12 -30.61 -21.23 -34.84
N THR A 13 -30.72 -19.92 -34.72
CA THR A 13 -29.61 -19.00 -34.99
C THR A 13 -28.73 -18.92 -33.75
N LEU A 14 -27.61 -19.65 -33.77
CA LEU A 14 -26.61 -19.61 -32.72
C LEU A 14 -25.74 -18.37 -32.93
N LEU A 15 -26.01 -17.30 -32.18
CA LEU A 15 -25.17 -16.10 -32.13
C LEU A 15 -23.91 -16.43 -31.30
N PHE A 16 -22.82 -16.75 -31.98
CA PHE A 16 -21.49 -16.77 -31.36
C PHE A 16 -21.05 -15.32 -31.12
N TYR A 17 -21.09 -14.88 -29.87
CA TYR A 17 -20.32 -13.72 -29.44
C TYR A 17 -18.84 -14.12 -29.46
N ILE A 18 -18.14 -13.76 -30.54
CA ILE A 18 -16.67 -13.79 -30.55
C ILE A 18 -16.23 -12.56 -29.76
N SER A 19 -15.88 -12.74 -28.49
CA SER A 19 -15.07 -11.75 -27.77
C SER A 19 -13.71 -11.71 -28.48
N MET A 20 -13.43 -10.63 -29.20
CA MET A 20 -12.07 -10.35 -29.66
C MET A 20 -11.22 -10.13 -28.42
N VAL A 21 -10.49 -11.16 -27.99
CA VAL A 21 -9.39 -11.01 -27.05
C VAL A 21 -8.27 -10.36 -27.85
N PHE A 22 -8.20 -9.03 -27.80
CA PHE A 22 -6.98 -8.35 -28.20
C PHE A 22 -5.89 -8.79 -27.20
N PRO A 23 -4.68 -9.16 -27.65
CA PRO A 23 -3.58 -9.34 -26.73
C PRO A 23 -3.42 -8.03 -25.95
N GLN A 24 -3.61 -8.10 -24.65
CA GLN A 24 -3.28 -7.01 -23.75
C GLN A 24 -1.80 -6.68 -24.01
N GLY A 25 -1.47 -5.41 -24.27
CA GLY A 25 -0.07 -5.00 -24.34
C GLY A 25 0.64 -5.28 -23.02
N ASP A 26 1.97 -5.15 -22.99
CA ASP A 26 2.68 -5.23 -21.72
C ASP A 26 2.15 -4.14 -20.75
N PRO A 27 2.04 -4.43 -19.44
CA PRO A 27 1.80 -3.41 -18.43
C PRO A 27 2.73 -2.20 -18.61
N PRO A 28 2.26 -0.97 -18.30
CA PRO A 28 3.03 0.24 -18.57
C PRO A 28 4.31 0.37 -17.72
N TYR A 29 4.39 -0.34 -16.60
CA TYR A 29 5.51 -0.27 -15.66
C TYR A 29 6.06 -1.65 -15.34
N TRP A 30 7.33 -1.74 -14.94
CA TRP A 30 7.89 -3.00 -14.43
C TRP A 30 7.45 -3.26 -12.98
N GLY A 31 7.57 -2.22 -12.14
CA GLY A 31 7.09 -2.17 -10.76
C GLY A 31 6.79 -0.72 -10.37
N THR A 32 5.87 -0.50 -9.43
CA THR A 32 5.30 0.85 -9.21
C THR A 32 6.12 1.78 -8.32
N ILE A 33 6.96 1.21 -7.43
CA ILE A 33 7.84 2.00 -6.54
C ILE A 33 8.90 2.83 -7.30
N PHE A 34 9.09 2.59 -8.59
CA PHE A 34 10.08 3.29 -9.43
C PHE A 34 9.46 4.32 -10.40
N ILE A 35 8.14 4.52 -10.34
CA ILE A 35 7.45 5.42 -11.28
C ILE A 35 7.80 6.87 -10.98
N ASP A 36 7.68 7.25 -9.70
CA ASP A 36 7.97 8.58 -9.19
C ASP A 36 8.29 8.45 -7.69
N GLY A 37 9.44 8.98 -7.27
CA GLY A 37 9.92 8.91 -5.89
C GLY A 37 9.38 10.03 -4.99
N ASP A 38 8.56 10.93 -5.56
CA ASP A 38 8.02 12.07 -4.82
C ASP A 38 6.53 11.88 -4.49
N ILE A 39 5.96 10.67 -4.57
CA ILE A 39 4.52 10.45 -4.27
C ILE A 39 4.27 10.75 -2.79
N ILE A 40 5.10 10.22 -1.90
CA ILE A 40 5.20 10.65 -0.49
C ILE A 40 6.67 11.00 -0.22
N THR A 41 6.91 12.08 0.52
CA THR A 41 8.28 12.53 0.81
C THR A 41 8.51 12.70 2.31
N GLY A 42 9.78 12.72 2.71
CA GLY A 42 10.20 13.04 4.07
C GLY A 42 9.74 14.41 4.60
N ASN A 43 9.18 15.28 3.74
CA ASN A 43 8.60 16.57 4.16
C ASN A 43 7.10 16.49 4.46
N ASP A 44 6.44 15.39 4.14
CA ASP A 44 5.01 15.22 4.43
C ASP A 44 4.74 15.18 5.95
N PRO A 45 3.49 15.37 6.39
CA PRO A 45 3.17 15.17 7.80
C PRO A 45 3.37 13.71 8.21
N SER A 46 3.89 13.49 9.41
CA SER A 46 3.91 12.20 10.06
C SER A 46 3.05 12.24 11.32
N THR A 47 2.27 11.19 11.52
CA THR A 47 1.44 10.96 12.71
C THR A 47 2.24 10.48 13.91
N PHE A 48 3.51 10.14 13.72
CA PHE A 48 4.37 9.59 14.76
C PHE A 48 4.53 10.54 15.95
N ILE A 49 4.26 10.04 17.15
CA ILE A 49 4.43 10.80 18.40
C ILE A 49 5.75 10.45 19.07
N SER A 50 5.96 9.16 19.35
CA SER A 50 7.13 8.67 20.06
C SER A 50 7.22 7.15 20.00
N ALA A 51 8.43 6.62 20.24
CA ALA A 51 8.70 5.20 20.43
C ALA A 51 9.44 4.98 21.77
N PRO A 52 8.79 5.13 22.93
CA PRO A 52 9.41 4.87 24.23
C PRO A 52 10.00 3.47 24.32
N TYR A 53 11.25 3.40 24.78
CA TYR A 53 11.94 2.15 25.05
C TYR A 53 11.29 1.38 26.20
N THR A 54 10.95 0.11 25.96
CA THR A 54 10.25 -0.77 26.92
C THR A 54 11.14 -1.87 27.49
N GLY A 55 12.41 -1.94 27.05
CA GLY A 55 13.40 -2.91 27.52
C GLY A 55 13.87 -3.85 26.41
N GLN A 56 14.40 -5.00 26.82
CA GLN A 56 14.69 -6.10 25.89
C GLN A 56 13.80 -7.29 26.18
N GLY A 57 13.51 -8.06 25.14
CA GLY A 57 12.80 -9.32 25.28
C GLY A 57 13.06 -10.26 24.12
N MET A 58 12.90 -11.56 24.38
CA MET A 58 12.95 -12.56 23.32
C MET A 58 11.79 -12.33 22.35
N ARG A 59 12.11 -12.17 21.06
CA ARG A 59 11.17 -12.07 19.94
C ARG A 59 11.58 -13.03 18.84
N THR A 60 10.59 -13.57 18.16
CA THR A 60 10.79 -14.35 16.94
C THR A 60 10.54 -13.44 15.76
N MET A 61 11.57 -13.21 14.96
CA MET A 61 11.59 -12.27 13.84
C MET A 61 11.99 -13.02 12.58
N PHE A 62 11.39 -12.70 11.43
CA PHE A 62 11.89 -13.23 10.16
C PHE A 62 13.12 -12.45 9.72
N ASP A 63 14.23 -13.16 9.48
CA ASP A 63 15.46 -12.56 9.00
C ASP A 63 15.77 -13.08 7.60
N ARG A 64 15.65 -12.20 6.61
CA ARG A 64 15.79 -12.56 5.20
C ARG A 64 17.22 -12.96 4.84
N ARG A 65 18.23 -12.50 5.59
CA ARG A 65 19.65 -12.83 5.36
C ARG A 65 19.94 -14.32 5.56
N VAL A 66 19.15 -14.97 6.42
CA VAL A 66 19.17 -16.44 6.62
C VAL A 66 17.92 -17.13 6.07
N ASN A 67 17.01 -16.36 5.47
CA ASN A 67 15.72 -16.79 4.94
C ASN A 67 14.94 -17.67 5.93
N ASN A 68 14.91 -17.28 7.20
CA ASN A 68 14.26 -18.07 8.26
C ASN A 68 13.88 -17.22 9.47
N TRP A 69 13.04 -17.79 10.32
CA TRP A 69 12.70 -17.26 11.62
C TRP A 69 13.88 -17.42 12.59
N ILE A 70 14.28 -16.32 13.23
CA ILE A 70 15.27 -16.29 14.30
C ILE A 70 14.62 -15.87 15.60
N THR A 71 15.21 -16.25 16.74
CA THR A 71 14.78 -15.74 18.04
C THR A 71 15.93 -15.00 18.71
N VAL A 72 15.71 -13.73 19.03
CA VAL A 72 16.74 -12.83 19.56
C VAL A 72 16.20 -12.02 20.73
N ASN A 73 17.09 -11.56 21.62
CA ASN A 73 16.73 -10.63 22.69
C ASN A 73 16.72 -9.20 22.15
N ALA A 74 15.66 -8.85 21.41
CA ALA A 74 15.50 -7.58 20.72
C ALA A 74 15.38 -6.40 21.68
N TYR A 75 15.79 -5.21 21.23
CA TYR A 75 15.41 -3.94 21.86
C TYR A 75 13.98 -3.60 21.43
N LEU A 76 13.13 -3.26 22.40
CA LEU A 76 11.70 -3.10 22.19
C LEU A 76 11.28 -1.65 22.42
N PHE A 77 10.44 -1.14 21.53
CA PHE A 77 9.89 0.20 21.59
C PHE A 77 8.40 0.16 21.26
N ASN A 78 7.58 0.90 22.01
CA ASN A 78 6.16 1.03 21.70
C ASN A 78 5.92 2.30 20.91
N ALA A 79 5.90 2.23 19.59
CA ALA A 79 5.58 3.37 18.74
C ALA A 79 4.11 3.74 18.86
N THR A 80 3.82 5.04 18.90
CA THR A 80 2.48 5.61 19.04
C THR A 80 2.25 6.68 18.00
N PHE A 81 1.02 6.78 17.52
CA PHE A 81 0.60 7.72 16.48
C PHE A 81 -0.58 8.57 16.96
N ASP A 82 -0.73 9.78 16.42
CA ASP A 82 -1.76 10.75 16.83
C ASP A 82 -3.19 10.41 16.37
N ASP A 83 -3.34 9.35 15.59
CA ASP A 83 -4.61 8.70 15.26
C ASP A 83 -4.95 7.49 16.14
N SER A 84 -4.30 7.38 17.30
CA SER A 84 -4.48 6.33 18.32
C SER A 84 -4.00 4.93 17.92
N LEU A 85 -3.35 4.78 16.77
CA LEU A 85 -2.65 3.55 16.43
C LEU A 85 -1.34 3.41 17.23
N SER A 86 -0.86 2.18 17.33
CA SER A 86 0.42 1.86 17.96
C SER A 86 0.97 0.55 17.41
N CYS A 87 2.30 0.39 17.40
CA CYS A 87 2.96 -0.87 17.06
C CYS A 87 4.19 -1.12 17.95
N GLU A 88 4.59 -2.39 18.10
CA GLU A 88 5.85 -2.74 18.77
C GLU A 88 6.98 -2.79 17.74
N ILE A 89 7.91 -1.85 17.83
CA ILE A 89 9.15 -1.88 17.05
C ILE A 89 10.17 -2.77 17.77
N GLN A 90 10.64 -3.78 17.06
CA GLN A 90 11.58 -4.80 17.54
C GLN A 90 12.89 -4.66 16.75
N VAL A 91 13.90 -4.13 17.42
CA VAL A 91 15.22 -3.90 16.81
C VAL A 91 16.15 -5.02 17.24
N ASN A 92 16.79 -5.67 16.27
CA ASN A 92 17.69 -6.78 16.51
C ASN A 92 18.86 -6.38 17.47
N PRO A 93 19.34 -7.25 18.37
CA PRO A 93 20.44 -6.90 19.28
C PRO A 93 21.76 -6.51 18.60
N GLU A 94 21.93 -6.81 17.30
CA GLU A 94 23.11 -6.45 16.50
C GLU A 94 23.41 -4.94 16.42
N PHE A 95 22.44 -4.08 16.76
CA PHE A 95 22.63 -2.63 16.88
C PHE A 95 23.44 -2.22 18.14
N GLY A 96 23.75 -3.18 19.02
CA GLY A 96 24.76 -3.05 20.07
C GLY A 96 24.31 -2.32 21.34
N SER A 97 23.35 -1.39 21.26
CA SER A 97 22.77 -0.74 22.44
C SER A 97 21.33 -0.25 22.20
N SER A 98 20.61 0.07 23.29
CA SER A 98 19.28 0.66 23.23
C SER A 98 19.27 2.06 22.59
N GLU A 99 20.35 2.82 22.72
CA GLU A 99 20.49 4.15 22.12
C GLU A 99 20.57 4.06 20.59
N ASN A 100 21.39 3.15 20.06
CA ASN A 100 21.47 2.93 18.62
C ASN A 100 20.16 2.37 18.06
N ALA A 101 19.53 1.45 18.81
CA ALA A 101 18.25 0.89 18.41
C ALA A 101 17.12 1.94 18.43
N LEU A 102 17.16 2.91 19.36
CA LEU A 102 16.19 4.00 19.41
C LEU A 102 16.26 4.88 18.16
N ILE A 103 17.46 5.15 17.64
CA ILE A 103 17.63 5.93 16.40
C ILE A 103 16.86 5.29 15.25
N GLU A 104 16.98 3.97 15.07
CA GLU A 104 16.25 3.24 14.03
C GLU A 104 14.74 3.23 14.32
N ALA A 105 14.34 2.98 15.57
CA ALA A 105 12.94 2.95 15.96
C ALA A 105 12.24 4.29 15.74
N GLU A 106 12.89 5.41 16.04
CA GLU A 106 12.37 6.75 15.77
C GLU A 106 12.38 7.07 14.28
N THR A 107 13.43 6.69 13.56
CA THR A 107 13.54 6.92 12.10
C THR A 107 12.37 6.25 11.38
N TYR A 108 12.22 4.92 11.51
CA TYR A 108 11.13 4.22 10.83
C TYR A 108 9.76 4.47 11.46
N GLY A 109 9.70 4.82 12.74
CA GLY A 109 8.47 5.31 13.36
C GLY A 109 7.93 6.55 12.65
N VAL A 110 8.80 7.52 12.36
CA VAL A 110 8.44 8.72 11.56
C VAL A 110 7.99 8.34 10.16
N GLU A 111 8.75 7.51 9.44
CA GLU A 111 8.42 7.14 8.06
C GLU A 111 7.11 6.35 7.96
N ILE A 112 6.90 5.39 8.85
CA ILE A 112 5.62 4.67 8.95
C ILE A 112 4.48 5.64 9.26
N GLY A 113 4.70 6.63 10.14
CA GLY A 113 3.70 7.62 10.48
C GLY A 113 3.23 8.52 9.33
N ARG A 114 3.95 8.54 8.20
CA ARG A 114 3.53 9.23 6.95
C ARG A 114 2.50 8.46 6.16
N LEU A 115 2.46 7.14 6.35
CA LEU A 115 1.55 6.26 5.64
C LEU A 115 0.10 6.56 6.04
N PRO A 116 -0.85 6.46 5.10
CA PRO A 116 -2.28 6.49 5.41
C PRO A 116 -2.63 5.55 6.57
N THR A 117 -3.54 5.97 7.46
CA THR A 117 -4.03 5.16 8.60
C THR A 117 -4.50 3.79 8.13
N CYS A 118 -5.17 3.71 6.97
CA CYS A 118 -5.63 2.43 6.41
C CYS A 118 -4.50 1.42 6.17
N LEU A 119 -3.27 1.88 5.88
CA LEU A 119 -2.10 1.03 5.70
C LEU A 119 -1.41 0.67 7.02
N ARG A 120 -1.72 1.38 8.10
CA ARG A 120 -1.17 1.13 9.44
C ARG A 120 -2.07 0.29 10.33
N ASN A 121 -3.35 0.11 9.97
CA ASN A 121 -4.37 -0.56 10.80
C ASN A 121 -3.93 -1.91 11.35
N ASP A 122 -3.24 -2.71 10.54
CA ASP A 122 -2.85 -4.08 10.87
C ASP A 122 -1.33 -4.22 11.09
N VAL A 123 -0.59 -3.10 11.14
CA VAL A 123 0.84 -3.09 11.47
C VAL A 123 0.99 -3.17 12.99
N GLU A 124 1.00 -4.40 13.51
CA GLU A 124 1.17 -4.66 14.95
C GLU A 124 2.64 -4.59 15.38
N THR A 125 3.56 -4.97 14.49
CA THR A 125 4.99 -5.05 14.78
C THR A 125 5.87 -4.53 13.64
N VAL A 126 7.10 -4.16 13.95
CA VAL A 126 8.12 -3.80 12.95
C VAL A 126 9.42 -4.51 13.31
N TRP A 127 10.01 -5.23 12.37
CA TRP A 127 11.30 -5.90 12.55
C TRP A 127 12.41 -5.13 11.86
N ILE A 128 13.41 -4.70 12.64
CA ILE A 128 14.54 -3.95 12.11
C ILE A 128 15.83 -4.76 12.29
N HIS A 129 16.47 -5.04 11.15
CA HIS A 129 17.73 -5.76 11.02
C HIS A 129 18.79 -4.88 10.33
N LEU A 130 20.06 -5.15 10.58
CA LEU A 130 21.13 -4.72 9.68
C LEU A 130 21.08 -5.56 8.39
N GLY A 131 21.68 -5.06 7.30
CA GLY A 131 21.84 -5.80 6.04
C GLY A 131 21.16 -5.14 4.86
N THR A 132 21.27 -5.75 3.69
CA THR A 132 20.85 -5.19 2.40
C THR A 132 19.80 -6.07 1.72
N GLU A 133 19.01 -6.79 2.50
CA GLU A 133 17.88 -7.55 1.97
C GLU A 133 16.67 -6.62 1.77
N PRO A 134 15.79 -6.86 0.78
CA PRO A 134 14.65 -5.97 0.55
C PRO A 134 13.72 -5.87 1.76
N PHE A 135 12.83 -4.87 1.75
CA PHE A 135 11.77 -4.77 2.76
C PHE A 135 10.72 -5.87 2.56
N GLY A 136 9.80 -6.01 3.51
CA GLY A 136 8.70 -6.96 3.40
C GLY A 136 7.50 -6.56 4.24
N GLY A 137 6.31 -6.91 3.76
CA GLY A 137 5.04 -6.78 4.46
C GLY A 137 4.34 -8.11 4.68
N GLY A 138 3.29 -8.08 5.50
CA GLY A 138 2.48 -9.23 5.88
C GLY A 138 2.74 -9.71 7.32
N ASN A 139 1.98 -10.71 7.78
CA ASN A 139 2.05 -11.19 9.17
C ASN A 139 1.89 -10.07 10.22
N ASN A 140 1.05 -9.08 9.92
CA ASN A 140 0.85 -7.89 10.76
C ASN A 140 2.18 -7.18 11.10
N ASN A 141 3.14 -7.20 10.16
CA ASN A 141 4.51 -6.76 10.35
C ASN A 141 5.07 -6.00 9.14
N LEU A 142 5.99 -5.06 9.42
CA LEU A 142 6.92 -4.53 8.42
C LEU A 142 8.34 -5.00 8.73
N LEU A 143 9.00 -5.61 7.74
CA LEU A 143 10.38 -6.07 7.78
C LEU A 143 11.29 -5.06 7.11
N ILE A 144 12.28 -4.57 7.86
CA ILE A 144 13.19 -3.52 7.45
C ILE A 144 14.64 -3.99 7.63
N HIS A 145 15.44 -3.82 6.58
CA HIS A 145 16.89 -3.96 6.65
C HIS A 145 17.56 -2.61 6.39
N THR A 146 18.30 -2.09 7.36
CA THR A 146 18.76 -0.68 7.33
C THR A 146 19.79 -0.38 6.26
N GLY A 147 20.52 -1.39 5.78
CA GLY A 147 21.43 -1.23 4.63
C GLY A 147 20.68 -1.06 3.31
N MET A 148 19.58 -1.79 3.11
CA MET A 148 18.70 -1.58 1.95
C MET A 148 17.91 -0.26 2.08
N ALA A 149 17.51 0.11 3.30
CA ALA A 149 16.88 1.40 3.54
C ALA A 149 17.75 2.56 3.06
N ALA A 150 19.08 2.47 3.25
CA ALA A 150 20.01 3.48 2.76
C ALA A 150 19.99 3.60 1.22
N ASP A 151 19.86 2.49 0.50
CA ASP A 151 19.72 2.48 -0.95
C ASP A 151 18.37 3.10 -1.36
N TYR A 152 17.26 2.72 -0.72
CA TYR A 152 15.94 3.32 -0.98
C TYR A 152 15.88 4.81 -0.68
N ILE A 153 16.54 5.28 0.38
CA ILE A 153 16.67 6.72 0.69
C ILE A 153 17.47 7.42 -0.41
N SER A 154 18.57 6.81 -0.88
CA SER A 154 19.39 7.37 -1.95
C SER A 154 18.64 7.47 -3.27
N ASP A 155 17.79 6.49 -3.55
CA ASP A 155 16.96 6.43 -4.76
C ASP A 155 15.67 7.27 -4.62
N GLY A 156 15.35 7.74 -3.40
CA GLY A 156 14.16 8.52 -3.11
C GLY A 156 12.86 7.71 -3.20
N ILE A 157 12.88 6.44 -2.77
CA ILE A 157 11.74 5.51 -2.90
C ILE A 157 11.40 4.78 -1.59
N LEU A 158 11.91 5.28 -0.45
CA LEU A 158 11.71 4.62 0.85
C LEU A 158 10.22 4.60 1.22
N GLU A 159 9.55 5.75 1.08
CA GLU A 159 8.15 5.92 1.41
C GLU A 159 7.24 5.12 0.46
N GLU A 160 7.52 5.11 -0.84
CA GLU A 160 6.85 4.30 -1.85
C GLU A 160 6.97 2.81 -1.53
N THR A 161 8.17 2.37 -1.12
CA THR A 161 8.40 0.99 -0.69
C THR A 161 7.59 0.67 0.57
N LEU A 162 7.56 1.56 1.56
CA LEU A 162 6.76 1.35 2.78
C LEU A 162 5.25 1.31 2.49
N ILE A 163 4.75 2.12 1.54
CA ILE A 163 3.35 2.05 1.08
C ILE A 163 3.05 0.67 0.49
N HIS A 164 3.95 0.16 -0.37
CA HIS A 164 3.81 -1.16 -0.97
C HIS A 164 3.75 -2.27 0.10
N GLU A 165 4.72 -2.30 1.01
CA GLU A 165 4.78 -3.34 2.05
C GLU A 165 3.63 -3.22 3.08
N ALA A 166 3.22 -2.00 3.42
CA ALA A 166 2.09 -1.79 4.33
C ALA A 166 0.75 -2.13 3.67
N SER A 167 0.65 -2.07 2.34
CA SER A 167 -0.51 -2.56 1.60
C SER A 167 -0.67 -4.08 1.74
N HIS A 168 0.42 -4.84 1.61
CA HIS A 168 0.36 -6.28 1.92
C HIS A 168 -0.10 -6.55 3.35
N THR A 169 0.42 -5.74 4.28
CA THR A 169 0.17 -5.93 5.71
C THR A 169 -1.28 -5.66 6.09
N SER A 170 -1.87 -4.60 5.55
CA SER A 170 -3.17 -4.09 6.02
C SER A 170 -4.33 -4.28 5.05
N LEU A 171 -4.09 -4.60 3.78
CA LEU A 171 -5.15 -4.69 2.77
C LEU A 171 -5.36 -6.11 2.23
N ASP A 172 -4.30 -6.89 2.00
CA ASP A 172 -4.42 -8.16 1.26
C ASP A 172 -5.43 -9.14 1.87
N ALA A 173 -5.41 -9.29 3.20
CA ALA A 173 -6.29 -10.22 3.92
C ALA A 173 -7.78 -9.94 3.70
N TYR A 174 -8.15 -8.67 3.47
CA TYR A 174 -9.55 -8.25 3.28
C TYR A 174 -9.93 -8.13 1.81
N HIS A 175 -8.97 -7.77 0.96
CA HIS A 175 -9.27 -7.28 -0.39
C HIS A 175 -8.79 -8.22 -1.51
N ALA A 176 -7.63 -8.87 -1.39
CA ALA A 176 -6.95 -9.55 -2.52
C ALA A 176 -7.78 -10.67 -3.14
N SER A 177 -8.57 -11.37 -2.33
CA SER A 177 -9.49 -12.44 -2.78
C SER A 177 -10.96 -12.03 -2.81
N SER A 178 -11.26 -10.75 -2.54
CA SER A 178 -12.64 -10.26 -2.51
C SER A 178 -13.25 -10.25 -3.92
N THR A 179 -14.55 -10.57 -4.01
CA THR A 179 -15.25 -10.55 -5.31
C THR A 179 -15.19 -9.16 -5.97
N GLY A 180 -15.25 -8.08 -5.19
CA GLY A 180 -15.15 -6.73 -5.73
C GLY A 180 -13.79 -6.45 -6.37
N TRP A 181 -12.69 -6.85 -5.71
CA TRP A 181 -11.34 -6.67 -6.23
C TRP A 181 -11.11 -7.49 -7.50
N LEU A 182 -11.44 -8.79 -7.47
CA LEU A 182 -11.27 -9.67 -8.62
C LEU A 182 -12.12 -9.23 -9.83
N ASN A 183 -13.31 -8.69 -9.58
CA ASN A 183 -14.12 -8.10 -10.64
C ASN A 183 -13.45 -6.84 -11.22
N ALA A 184 -12.97 -5.93 -10.38
CA ALA A 184 -12.25 -4.73 -10.83
C ALA A 184 -11.01 -5.09 -11.66
N GLN A 185 -10.19 -6.02 -11.18
CA GLN A 185 -9.04 -6.58 -11.91
C GLN A 185 -9.46 -7.12 -13.30
N SER A 186 -10.56 -7.86 -13.40
CA SER A 186 -11.02 -8.44 -14.67
C SER A 186 -11.60 -7.43 -15.67
N LEU A 187 -12.05 -6.27 -15.17
CA LEU A 187 -12.65 -5.20 -15.97
C LEU A 187 -11.65 -4.14 -16.40
N ASP A 188 -10.47 -4.12 -15.79
CA ASP A 188 -9.39 -3.21 -16.15
C ASP A 188 -8.75 -3.54 -17.50
N ASN A 189 -8.18 -2.50 -18.11
CA ASN A 189 -7.54 -2.63 -19.42
C ASN A 189 -6.21 -3.38 -19.33
N ASN A 190 -5.53 -3.35 -18.18
CA ASN A 190 -4.33 -4.14 -17.89
C ASN A 190 -4.05 -4.23 -16.38
N PHE A 191 -3.00 -4.96 -16.02
CA PHE A 191 -2.29 -4.73 -14.76
C PHE A 191 -1.46 -3.46 -14.86
N ILE A 192 -1.26 -2.78 -13.72
CA ILE A 192 -0.46 -1.57 -13.69
C ILE A 192 1.03 -1.85 -13.93
N SER A 193 1.52 -3.01 -13.48
CA SER A 193 2.92 -3.38 -13.63
C SER A 193 3.11 -4.85 -14.04
N ASN A 194 4.28 -5.18 -14.60
CA ASN A 194 4.67 -6.57 -14.85
C ASN A 194 4.70 -7.36 -13.54
N TYR A 195 5.19 -6.76 -12.45
CA TYR A 195 5.26 -7.43 -11.16
C TYR A 195 3.89 -7.84 -10.63
N ALA A 196 2.90 -6.95 -10.74
CA ALA A 196 1.50 -7.24 -10.45
C ALA A 196 0.92 -8.32 -11.36
N GLN A 197 1.19 -8.26 -12.66
CA GLN A 197 0.71 -9.23 -13.64
C GLN A 197 1.25 -10.64 -13.40
N ASP A 198 2.55 -10.76 -13.06
CA ASP A 198 3.22 -12.03 -12.84
C ASP A 198 2.82 -12.67 -11.49
N ASN A 199 2.33 -11.87 -10.53
CA ASN A 199 1.97 -12.28 -9.18
C ASN A 199 0.61 -11.69 -8.74
N PRO A 200 -0.48 -11.93 -9.48
CA PRO A 200 -1.73 -11.18 -9.32
C PRO A 200 -2.45 -11.40 -7.98
N ASP A 201 -2.23 -12.57 -7.36
CA ASP A 201 -2.82 -12.92 -6.07
C ASP A 201 -2.04 -12.36 -4.87
N ARG A 202 -0.89 -11.73 -5.12
CA ARG A 202 0.01 -11.22 -4.07
C ARG A 202 0.34 -9.74 -4.27
N GLU A 203 0.74 -9.34 -5.47
CA GLU A 203 1.35 -8.02 -5.74
C GLU A 203 0.37 -6.98 -6.27
N ASP A 204 -0.78 -7.39 -6.80
CA ASP A 204 -1.67 -6.48 -7.53
C ASP A 204 -2.25 -5.36 -6.65
N ILE A 205 -2.58 -5.65 -5.39
CA ILE A 205 -3.07 -4.62 -4.46
C ILE A 205 -1.96 -3.64 -4.11
N ALA A 206 -0.79 -4.12 -3.69
CA ALA A 206 0.31 -3.27 -3.27
C ALA A 206 0.78 -2.33 -4.39
N GLU A 207 0.91 -2.87 -5.61
CA GLU A 207 1.27 -2.12 -6.79
C GLU A 207 0.16 -1.11 -7.19
N SER A 208 -1.10 -1.53 -7.14
CA SER A 208 -2.21 -0.64 -7.52
C SER A 208 -2.49 0.45 -6.49
N PHE A 209 -2.30 0.19 -5.20
CA PHE A 209 -2.61 1.14 -4.13
C PHE A 209 -1.66 2.35 -4.18
N LEU A 210 -0.37 2.13 -4.46
CA LEU A 210 0.61 3.20 -4.58
C LEU A 210 0.21 4.21 -5.67
N VAL A 211 -0.10 3.72 -6.87
CA VAL A 211 -0.49 4.60 -7.99
C VAL A 211 -1.88 5.21 -7.81
N TYR A 212 -2.78 4.52 -7.09
CA TYR A 212 -4.05 5.08 -6.66
C TYR A 212 -3.85 6.29 -5.75
N LEU A 213 -2.96 6.18 -4.77
CA LEU A 213 -2.60 7.27 -3.88
C LEU A 213 -2.02 8.45 -4.66
N ALA A 214 -1.14 8.18 -5.62
CA ALA A 214 -0.57 9.18 -6.51
C ALA A 214 -1.65 9.94 -7.30
N VAL A 215 -2.58 9.23 -7.94
CA VAL A 215 -3.63 9.87 -8.75
C VAL A 215 -4.64 10.62 -7.90
N GLN A 216 -5.12 10.05 -6.79
CA GLN A 216 -6.23 10.64 -6.05
C GLN A 216 -5.81 11.74 -5.08
N TYR A 217 -4.65 11.58 -4.42
CA TYR A 217 -4.26 12.45 -3.32
C TYR A 217 -3.01 13.29 -3.61
N ARG A 218 -2.25 12.95 -4.66
CA ARG A 218 -0.94 13.54 -4.98
C ARG A 218 -0.77 13.79 -6.48
N SER A 219 -1.85 14.09 -7.18
CA SER A 219 -1.82 14.29 -8.65
C SER A 219 -0.95 15.48 -9.08
N ASP A 220 -0.69 16.41 -8.17
CA ASP A 220 0.25 17.52 -8.36
C ASP A 220 1.72 17.10 -8.35
N ARG A 221 2.03 15.87 -7.92
CA ARG A 221 3.38 15.31 -7.82
C ARG A 221 3.77 14.40 -8.97
N ILE A 222 2.81 13.97 -9.79
CA ILE A 222 3.06 13.15 -10.97
C ILE A 222 2.76 13.93 -12.25
N SER A 223 3.40 13.52 -13.36
CA SER A 223 3.09 14.11 -14.66
C SER A 223 1.65 13.82 -15.12
N GLN A 224 1.09 14.70 -15.95
CA GLN A 224 -0.23 14.45 -16.55
C GLN A 224 -0.25 13.16 -17.38
N GLU A 225 0.85 12.83 -18.05
CA GLU A 225 1.00 11.58 -18.82
C GLU A 225 0.96 10.36 -17.88
N THR A 226 1.70 10.40 -16.77
CA THR A 226 1.68 9.35 -15.74
C THR A 226 0.26 9.14 -15.19
N SER A 227 -0.41 10.23 -14.81
CA SER A 227 -1.80 10.18 -14.32
C SER A 227 -2.76 9.58 -15.35
N GLN A 228 -2.63 9.95 -16.63
CA GLN A 228 -3.44 9.40 -17.72
C GLN A 228 -3.15 7.92 -17.95
N THR A 229 -1.88 7.50 -17.95
CA THR A 229 -1.50 6.09 -18.07
C THR A 229 -2.12 5.26 -16.95
N ILE A 230 -1.99 5.70 -15.69
CA ILE A 230 -2.56 4.98 -14.54
C ILE A 230 -4.09 4.88 -14.67
N THR A 231 -4.77 6.01 -14.86
CA THR A 231 -6.24 6.07 -14.91
C THR A 231 -6.85 5.34 -16.10
N GLN A 232 -6.12 5.23 -17.22
CA GLN A 232 -6.56 4.42 -18.37
C GLN A 232 -6.23 2.94 -18.20
N THR A 233 -5.21 2.58 -17.42
CA THR A 233 -4.78 1.18 -17.26
C THR A 233 -5.65 0.44 -16.26
N ILE A 234 -5.87 1.05 -15.08
CA ILE A 234 -6.56 0.40 -13.95
C ILE A 234 -7.78 1.18 -13.40
N PRO A 235 -8.69 1.70 -14.24
CA PRO A 235 -9.80 2.56 -13.79
C PRO A 235 -10.71 1.92 -12.75
N ASN A 236 -10.99 0.61 -12.87
CA ASN A 236 -11.92 -0.09 -11.98
C ASN A 236 -11.27 -0.42 -10.63
N ARG A 237 -9.96 -0.71 -10.58
CA ARG A 237 -9.27 -0.85 -9.28
C ARG A 237 -9.19 0.48 -8.54
N ILE A 238 -9.01 1.60 -9.25
CA ILE A 238 -9.09 2.94 -8.67
C ILE A 238 -10.49 3.20 -8.10
N GLU A 239 -11.55 2.87 -8.86
CA GLU A 239 -12.93 3.00 -8.39
C GLU A 239 -13.20 2.09 -7.18
N TYR A 240 -12.70 0.85 -7.20
CA TYR A 240 -12.78 -0.05 -6.06
C TYR A 240 -12.18 0.58 -4.80
N PHE A 241 -10.99 1.17 -4.88
CA PHE A 241 -10.38 1.84 -3.73
C PHE A 241 -11.14 3.09 -3.29
N ASN A 242 -11.68 3.89 -4.21
CA ASN A 242 -12.53 5.03 -3.88
C ASN A 242 -13.80 4.62 -3.13
N ASP A 243 -14.35 3.44 -3.44
CA ASP A 243 -15.52 2.88 -2.76
C ASP A 243 -15.20 2.32 -1.38
N GLN A 244 -13.91 2.19 -1.04
CA GLN A 244 -13.51 1.82 0.32
C GLN A 244 -13.54 3.05 1.21
N SER A 245 -14.10 2.90 2.42
CA SER A 245 -14.06 3.96 3.44
C SER A 245 -12.71 4.02 4.16
N PHE A 246 -11.62 4.07 3.40
CA PHE A 246 -10.27 4.11 3.94
C PHE A 246 -10.01 5.44 4.65
N ASN A 247 -9.43 5.36 5.85
CA ASN A 247 -8.91 6.55 6.53
C ASN A 247 -7.54 6.90 5.94
N MET A 248 -7.50 8.00 5.19
CA MET A 248 -6.31 8.45 4.46
C MET A 248 -5.42 9.42 5.26
N TYR A 249 -5.69 9.64 6.54
CA TYR A 249 -4.84 10.49 7.39
C TYR A 249 -3.42 9.90 7.55
N PRO A 250 -2.32 10.68 7.44
CA PRO A 250 -2.27 12.13 7.29
C PRO A 250 -2.18 12.61 5.82
N VAL A 251 -2.24 11.71 4.85
CA VAL A 251 -2.18 12.03 3.42
C VAL A 251 -3.31 12.97 3.02
N GLU A 252 -4.50 12.77 3.58
CA GLU A 252 -5.62 13.71 3.57
C GLU A 252 -6.01 14.08 5.01
N ALA A 253 -6.30 15.36 5.25
CA ALA A 253 -6.79 15.79 6.56
C ALA A 253 -8.16 15.16 6.84
N ILE A 254 -8.38 14.68 8.07
CA ILE A 254 -9.72 14.24 8.50
C ILE A 254 -10.62 15.47 8.51
N LEU A 255 -11.51 15.58 7.52
CA LEU A 255 -12.59 16.55 7.57
C LEU A 255 -13.46 16.17 8.77
N SER A 256 -13.37 16.94 9.86
CA SER A 256 -14.27 16.75 11.00
C SER A 256 -15.70 16.89 10.49
N THR A 257 -16.45 15.79 10.48
CA THR A 257 -17.89 15.83 10.24
C THR A 257 -18.66 16.25 11.50
N ASP A 258 -18.02 17.00 12.40
CA ASP A 258 -18.70 17.78 13.42
C ASP A 258 -19.43 18.94 12.74
N ARG A 259 -20.65 18.64 12.28
CA ARG A 259 -21.71 19.62 12.05
C ARG A 259 -22.20 20.22 13.37
N ASP A 260 -21.30 20.67 14.23
CA ASP A 260 -21.59 21.45 15.44
C ASP A 260 -20.50 22.48 15.80
N VAL A 261 -19.59 22.81 14.87
CA VAL A 261 -18.75 24.02 15.01
C VAL A 261 -19.14 25.02 13.93
N ILE A 262 -19.94 26.00 14.34
CA ILE A 262 -20.28 27.20 13.58
C ILE A 262 -18.96 27.86 13.10
N PRO A 263 -18.82 28.20 11.81
CA PRO A 263 -17.68 28.99 11.35
C PRO A 263 -17.76 30.38 11.99
N LEU A 264 -16.78 30.71 12.83
CA LEU A 264 -16.57 32.09 13.29
C LEU A 264 -16.14 32.92 12.08
N GLN A 265 -17.11 33.58 11.45
CA GLN A 265 -16.88 34.77 10.65
C GLN A 265 -16.36 35.91 11.54
N TYR A 266 -15.61 36.81 10.89
CA TYR A 266 -15.09 38.12 11.34
C TYR A 266 -13.78 38.04 12.16
N VAL A 267 -12.75 38.85 11.88
CA VAL A 267 -12.78 40.31 11.70
C VAL A 267 -11.63 40.80 10.80
N LEU A 268 -11.98 41.70 9.88
CA LEU A 268 -11.12 42.65 9.18
C LEU A 268 -10.16 43.39 10.14
N HIS A 269 -8.87 43.47 9.81
CA HIS A 269 -8.12 44.68 10.14
C HIS A 269 -7.13 45.05 9.03
N GLN A 270 -7.56 46.03 8.24
CA GLN A 270 -6.66 47.05 7.73
C GLN A 270 -6.06 47.81 8.92
N ASN A 271 -4.74 48.01 8.87
CA ASN A 271 -4.07 49.27 9.16
C ASN A 271 -2.99 49.45 8.09
#